data_AF-K7Y139-F1
#
_entry.id   AF-K7Y139-F1
#
_cell.length_a   1.000
_cell.length_b   1.000
_cell.length_c   1.000
_cell.angle_alpha   90.00
_cell.angle_beta   90.00
_cell.angle_gamma   90.00
#
_symmetry.space_group_name_H-M   'P 1'
#
loop_
_entity.id
_entity.type
_entity.pdbx_description
1 polymer ?
#
loop_
_entity_poly.entity_id
_entity_poly.type
_entity_poly.pdbx_seq_one_letter_code
_entity_poly.pdbx_strand_id
1 'polypeptide(L)'
;MKNQVKKILGMSVIAAMVIVGCSHAPKSGVSKSNTEYKEATKGAPEWVMGDLEKVAKYEKYSGVFLGRAEDLITSGDVDYSTSQATTKARANLAANLKSTLQKELQNEKTRTTDSSGKSSISGSDSEKISQLVDNELVASKMLARYVGKDRVFVLVGLDKEIVDKVRSELGMVKKK
;
A
#
# COMPACT_ATOMS: atom_id res chain seq x y z
N MET A 1 -69.30 -10.34 31.10
CA MET A 1 -68.94 -9.04 30.48
C MET A 1 -67.94 -8.36 31.40
N LYS A 2 -66.65 -8.35 31.04
CA LYS A 2 -65.88 -7.19 30.52
C LYS A 2 -66.04 -5.93 31.39
N ASN A 3 -65.03 -5.17 31.79
CA ASN A 3 -63.57 -5.24 31.75
C ASN A 3 -63.14 -4.00 32.58
N GLN A 4 -62.19 -4.13 33.50
CA GLN A 4 -61.54 -2.96 34.11
C GLN A 4 -60.02 -3.08 33.95
N VAL A 5 -59.48 -2.07 33.27
CA VAL A 5 -58.15 -1.44 33.34
C VAL A 5 -56.92 -2.36 33.52
N LYS A 6 -56.01 -2.35 32.52
CA LYS A 6 -54.60 -1.97 32.74
C LYS A 6 -53.76 -1.89 31.44
N LYS A 7 -52.99 -0.79 31.39
CA LYS A 7 -51.64 -0.61 30.84
C LYS A 7 -51.44 -0.50 29.32
N ILE A 8 -51.23 0.75 28.90
CA ILE A 8 -50.03 1.30 28.24
C ILE A 8 -49.12 0.28 27.55
N LEU A 9 -49.11 0.33 26.22
CA LEU A 9 -48.06 -0.03 25.23
C LEU A 9 -48.72 0.19 23.86
N GLY A 10 -48.17 0.82 22.84
CA GLY A 10 -46.86 1.42 22.60
C GLY A 10 -47.02 2.42 21.45
N MET A 11 -46.08 3.35 21.36
CA MET A 11 -46.08 4.42 20.35
C MET A 11 -46.07 3.86 18.93
N SER A 12 -47.00 4.43 18.16
CA SER A 12 -47.20 4.32 16.72
C SER A 12 -45.90 4.42 15.92
N VAL A 13 -45.59 3.37 15.15
CA VAL A 13 -44.68 3.44 14.00
C VAL A 13 -45.56 3.62 12.77
N ILE A 14 -45.61 4.82 12.22
CA ILE A 14 -46.11 5.04 10.85
C ILE A 14 -45.02 5.80 10.08
N ALA A 15 -44.50 5.08 9.09
CA ALA A 15 -43.57 5.55 8.09
C ALA A 15 -44.17 6.72 7.27
N ALA A 16 -43.37 7.75 7.03
CA ALA A 16 -43.58 8.68 5.92
C ALA A 16 -42.36 8.60 5.00
N MET A 17 -42.45 7.74 3.99
CA MET A 17 -41.63 7.88 2.78
C MET A 17 -42.05 9.19 2.11
N VAL A 18 -41.18 10.20 2.18
CA VAL A 18 -41.28 11.38 1.32
C VAL A 18 -40.24 11.19 0.22
N ILE A 19 -40.67 10.59 -0.89
CA ILE A 19 -39.97 10.69 -2.17
C ILE A 19 -40.50 11.94 -2.84
N VAL A 20 -39.65 12.96 -2.98
CA VAL A 20 -39.86 14.04 -3.95
C VAL A 20 -38.56 14.28 -4.69
N GLY A 21 -38.57 13.96 -5.99
CA GLY A 21 -37.88 14.68 -7.06
C GLY A 21 -36.35 14.80 -7.04
N CYS A 22 -35.72 14.03 -7.92
CA CYS A 22 -34.33 14.10 -8.39
C CYS A 22 -33.75 15.52 -8.52
N SER A 23 -32.56 15.75 -7.94
CA SER A 23 -31.43 16.51 -8.52
C SER A 23 -30.28 16.68 -7.52
N HIS A 24 -29.82 15.61 -6.86
CA HIS A 24 -28.51 15.62 -6.22
C HIS A 24 -27.92 14.23 -6.36
N ALA A 25 -27.12 14.04 -7.42
CA ALA A 25 -26.13 12.98 -7.43
C ALA A 25 -25.39 13.05 -6.08
N PRO A 26 -25.27 11.96 -5.32
CA PRO A 26 -24.52 12.00 -4.07
C PRO A 26 -23.13 12.50 -4.41
N LYS A 27 -22.77 13.68 -3.90
CA LYS A 27 -21.41 14.20 -4.01
C LYS A 27 -20.50 13.17 -3.37
N SER A 28 -19.83 12.40 -4.22
CA SER A 28 -18.62 11.62 -3.97
C SER A 28 -18.47 11.10 -2.53
N GLY A 29 -18.94 9.87 -2.32
CA GLY A 29 -18.20 8.75 -1.70
C GLY A 29 -17.15 8.95 -0.61
N VAL A 30 -17.15 10.01 0.19
CA VAL A 30 -16.29 10.08 1.39
C VAL A 30 -17.10 9.55 2.57
N SER A 31 -17.00 8.25 2.81
CA SER A 31 -17.60 7.61 3.99
C SER A 31 -17.10 8.29 5.27
N LYS A 32 -17.98 8.47 6.26
CA LYS A 32 -17.64 9.02 7.59
C LYS A 32 -16.40 8.35 8.25
N SER A 33 -16.13 7.09 7.90
CA SER A 33 -14.94 6.35 8.34
C SER A 33 -13.62 6.99 7.90
N ASN A 34 -13.60 7.69 6.75
CA ASN A 34 -12.38 8.31 6.24
C ASN A 34 -12.04 9.63 6.95
N THR A 35 -13.05 10.32 7.50
CA THR A 35 -12.85 11.59 8.21
C THR A 35 -12.29 11.35 9.62
N GLU A 36 -12.88 10.41 10.37
CA GLU A 36 -12.37 10.02 11.70
C GLU A 36 -10.94 9.46 11.62
N TYR A 37 -10.63 8.72 10.55
CA TYR A 37 -9.31 8.16 10.34
C TYR A 37 -8.26 9.22 9.96
N LYS A 38 -8.64 10.22 9.14
CA LYS A 38 -7.78 11.37 8.83
C LYS A 38 -7.49 12.22 10.06
N GLU A 39 -8.46 12.39 10.95
CA GLU A 39 -8.25 13.08 12.23
C GLU A 39 -7.39 12.27 13.20
N ALA A 40 -7.59 10.95 13.26
CA ALA A 40 -6.79 10.05 14.10
C ALA A 40 -5.32 9.88 13.61
N THR A 41 -5.04 10.23 12.36
CA THR A 41 -3.68 10.24 11.78
C THR A 41 -3.09 11.65 11.72
N LYS A 42 -3.75 12.65 12.31
CA LYS A 42 -3.23 14.01 12.42
C LYS A 42 -1.96 14.02 13.28
N GLY A 43 -0.83 14.37 12.68
CA GLY A 43 0.50 14.30 13.32
C GLY A 43 1.30 13.04 12.98
N ALA A 44 0.72 12.11 12.19
CA ALA A 44 1.48 10.99 11.66
C ALA A 44 2.60 11.50 10.73
N PRO A 45 3.77 10.84 10.72
CA PRO A 45 4.82 11.15 9.76
C PRO A 45 4.31 11.06 8.32
N GLU A 46 4.85 11.88 7.42
CA GLU A 46 4.41 11.91 6.02
C GLU A 46 4.57 10.56 5.31
N TRP A 47 5.51 9.72 5.75
CA TRP A 47 5.65 8.38 5.20
C TRP A 47 4.45 7.48 5.48
N VAL A 48 3.54 7.82 6.40
CA VAL A 48 2.37 6.98 6.75
C VAL A 48 1.25 7.09 5.71
N MET A 49 0.88 8.32 5.34
CA MET A 49 -0.25 8.58 4.43
C MET A 49 0.14 9.37 3.17
N GLY A 50 1.34 9.94 3.15
CA GLY A 50 1.85 10.70 2.03
C GLY A 50 2.24 9.83 0.85
N ASP A 51 2.50 10.50 -0.26
CA ASP A 51 3.01 9.92 -1.49
C ASP A 51 4.44 9.40 -1.28
N LEU A 52 4.62 8.08 -1.37
CA LEU A 52 5.91 7.44 -1.16
C LEU A 52 6.97 7.88 -2.18
N GLU A 53 6.59 8.30 -3.40
CA GLU A 53 7.55 8.80 -4.39
C GLU A 53 8.15 10.15 -3.97
N LYS A 54 7.36 11.00 -3.29
CA LYS A 54 7.86 12.25 -2.72
C LYS A 54 8.69 12.00 -1.47
N VAL A 55 8.21 11.12 -0.59
CA VAL A 55 8.91 10.74 0.64
C VAL A 55 10.27 10.10 0.33
N ALA A 56 10.36 9.27 -0.72
CA ALA A 56 11.61 8.64 -1.14
C ALA A 56 12.70 9.64 -1.59
N LYS A 57 12.35 10.90 -1.86
CA LYS A 57 13.30 11.97 -2.20
C LYS A 57 13.88 12.66 -0.96
N TYR A 58 13.39 12.36 0.24
CA TYR A 58 13.94 12.96 1.46
C TYR A 58 15.34 12.41 1.73
N GLU A 59 16.23 13.28 2.22
CA GLU A 59 17.63 12.96 2.48
C GLU A 59 17.79 11.67 3.32
N LYS A 60 16.98 11.53 4.37
CA LYS A 60 16.93 10.34 5.24
C LYS A 60 16.58 9.01 4.55
N TYR A 61 15.99 9.05 3.36
CA TYR A 61 15.61 7.86 2.58
C TYR A 61 16.33 7.79 1.23
N SER A 62 17.26 8.70 0.97
CA SER A 62 17.97 8.82 -0.31
C SER A 62 18.71 7.54 -0.71
N GLY A 63 19.18 6.74 0.23
CA GLY A 63 19.91 5.48 -0.01
C GLY A 63 19.04 4.22 -0.09
N VAL A 64 17.71 4.32 0.02
CA VAL A 64 16.85 3.11 0.10
C VAL A 64 15.67 3.17 -0.86
N PHE A 65 15.24 2.00 -1.32
CA PHE A 65 13.96 1.77 -1.99
C PHE A 65 12.90 1.42 -0.94
N LEU A 66 11.79 2.15 -0.90
CA LEU A 66 10.82 2.09 0.19
C LEU A 66 9.63 1.17 -0.11
N GLY A 67 9.15 0.51 0.93
CA GLY A 67 7.86 -0.17 0.96
C GLY A 67 7.10 0.15 2.24
N ARG A 68 5.77 0.22 2.15
CA ARG A 68 4.90 0.54 3.28
C ARG A 68 3.72 -0.41 3.32
N ALA A 69 3.29 -0.78 4.51
CA ALA A 69 1.99 -1.41 4.72
C ALA A 69 1.44 -1.06 6.11
N GLU A 70 0.19 -1.48 6.32
CA GLU A 70 -0.51 -1.36 7.58
C GLU A 70 -1.21 -2.67 7.94
N ASP A 71 -1.48 -2.86 9.23
CA ASP A 71 -2.25 -4.00 9.73
C ASP A 71 -3.11 -3.58 10.93
N LEU A 72 -4.37 -4.03 10.94
CA LEU A 72 -5.33 -3.73 12.00
C LEU A 72 -4.90 -4.40 13.31
N ILE A 73 -4.94 -3.65 14.40
CA ILE A 73 -4.71 -4.16 15.74
C ILE A 73 -5.92 -5.01 16.13
N THR A 74 -5.69 -6.32 16.26
CA THR A 74 -6.69 -7.26 16.75
C THR A 74 -6.34 -7.69 18.16
N SER A 75 -7.36 -7.82 19.02
CA SER A 75 -7.19 -8.22 20.44
C SER A 75 -6.25 -7.34 21.26
N GLY A 76 -5.98 -6.11 20.82
CA GLY A 76 -5.03 -5.20 21.48
C GLY A 76 -3.56 -5.56 21.28
N ASP A 77 -3.24 -6.56 20.44
CA ASP A 77 -1.87 -7.01 20.22
C ASP A 77 -1.18 -6.19 19.12
N VAL A 78 -0.45 -5.15 19.57
CA VAL A 78 0.30 -4.25 18.70
C VAL A 78 1.53 -4.93 18.09
N ASP A 79 2.13 -5.89 18.79
CA ASP A 79 3.36 -6.54 18.33
C ASP A 79 3.06 -7.54 17.21
N TYR A 80 1.95 -8.28 17.34
CA TYR A 80 1.42 -9.12 16.27
C TYR A 80 1.15 -8.28 15.02
N SER A 81 0.40 -7.19 15.13
CA SER A 81 0.11 -6.31 13.99
C SER A 81 1.36 -5.63 13.44
N THR A 82 2.36 -5.31 14.27
CA THR A 82 3.67 -4.82 13.81
C THR A 82 4.36 -5.86 12.93
N SER A 83 4.36 -7.13 13.34
CA SER A 83 4.96 -8.23 12.58
C SER A 83 4.23 -8.47 11.24
N GLN A 84 2.90 -8.45 11.27
CA GLN A 84 2.07 -8.58 10.06
C GLN A 84 2.28 -7.40 9.10
N ALA A 85 2.24 -6.16 9.60
CA ALA A 85 2.49 -4.96 8.81
C ALA A 85 3.91 -4.96 8.22
N THR A 86 4.92 -5.44 8.96
CA THR A 86 6.29 -5.58 8.45
C THR A 86 6.37 -6.56 7.29
N THR A 87 5.73 -7.72 7.43
CA THR A 87 5.68 -8.75 6.38
C THR A 87 4.98 -8.22 5.13
N LYS A 88 3.83 -7.56 5.29
CA LYS A 88 3.10 -6.90 4.20
C LYS A 88 3.93 -5.79 3.55
N ALA A 89 4.66 -5.00 4.33
CA ALA A 89 5.48 -3.91 3.81
C ALA A 89 6.63 -4.44 2.95
N ARG A 90 7.25 -5.56 3.34
CA ARG A 90 8.26 -6.26 2.52
C ARG A 90 7.67 -6.81 1.23
N ALA A 91 6.48 -7.40 1.28
CA ALA A 91 5.79 -7.88 0.08
C ALA A 91 5.46 -6.72 -0.88
N ASN A 92 4.99 -5.58 -0.36
CA ASN A 92 4.74 -4.39 -1.16
C ASN A 92 6.03 -3.81 -1.76
N LEU A 93 7.13 -3.79 -1.00
CA LEU A 93 8.45 -3.42 -1.49
C LEU A 93 8.84 -4.30 -2.68
N ALA A 94 8.70 -5.63 -2.54
CA ALA A 94 9.01 -6.60 -3.58
C ALA A 94 8.18 -6.37 -4.84
N ALA A 95 6.86 -6.26 -4.71
CA ALA A 95 5.96 -6.07 -5.83
C ALA A 95 6.28 -4.77 -6.61
N ASN A 96 6.52 -3.68 -5.88
CA ASN A 96 6.87 -2.39 -6.47
C ASN A 96 8.23 -2.45 -7.16
N LEU A 97 9.23 -3.11 -6.55
CA LEU A 97 10.56 -3.26 -7.13
C LEU A 97 10.52 -4.13 -8.40
N LYS A 98 9.83 -5.28 -8.36
CA LYS A 98 9.64 -6.14 -9.54
C LYS A 98 8.98 -5.38 -10.69
N SER A 99 7.91 -4.64 -10.41
CA SER A 99 7.22 -3.82 -11.42
C SER A 99 8.12 -2.71 -11.99
N THR A 100 8.93 -2.08 -11.13
CA THR A 100 9.89 -1.03 -11.55
C THR A 100 10.96 -1.61 -12.47
N LEU A 101 11.58 -2.72 -12.08
CA LEU A 101 12.62 -3.39 -12.89
C LEU A 101 12.06 -3.93 -14.21
N GLN A 102 10.83 -4.45 -14.23
CA GLN A 102 10.16 -4.84 -15.47
C GLN A 102 10.00 -3.65 -16.44
N LYS A 103 9.52 -2.51 -15.95
CA LYS A 103 9.38 -1.29 -16.76
C LYS A 103 10.74 -0.78 -17.26
N GLU A 104 11.72 -0.73 -16.38
CA GLU A 104 13.08 -0.30 -16.73
C GLU A 104 13.72 -1.24 -17.78
N LEU A 105 13.57 -2.56 -17.64
CA LEU A 105 14.13 -3.54 -18.57
C LEU A 105 13.43 -3.48 -19.94
N GLN A 106 12.11 -3.28 -19.96
CA GLN A 106 11.37 -3.07 -21.20
C GLN A 106 11.83 -1.80 -21.92
N ASN A 107 12.06 -0.72 -21.17
CA ASN A 107 12.57 0.54 -21.71
C ASN A 107 14.01 0.40 -22.26
N GLU A 108 14.85 -0.43 -21.65
CA GLU A 108 16.21 -0.67 -22.16
C GLU A 108 16.18 -1.52 -23.44
N LYS A 109 15.41 -2.62 -23.45
CA LYS A 109 15.28 -3.50 -24.62
C LYS A 109 14.63 -2.83 -25.84
N THR A 110 13.73 -1.87 -25.62
CA THR A 110 13.17 -1.05 -26.71
C THR A 110 14.17 -0.05 -27.30
N ARG A 111 15.20 0.35 -26.54
CA ARG A 111 16.28 1.23 -27.00
C ARG A 111 17.41 0.46 -27.69
N THR A 112 17.61 -0.80 -27.32
CA THR A 112 18.61 -1.69 -27.92
C THR A 112 17.89 -2.74 -28.76
N THR A 113 17.53 -2.41 -30.00
CA THR A 113 17.00 -3.39 -30.94
C THR A 113 18.03 -4.50 -31.12
N ASP A 114 17.63 -5.74 -30.88
CA ASP A 114 18.42 -6.90 -31.28
C ASP A 114 18.48 -6.98 -32.82
N SER A 115 19.48 -7.68 -33.35
CA SER A 115 19.71 -7.85 -34.80
C SER A 115 18.52 -8.46 -35.56
N SER A 116 17.53 -8.97 -34.81
CA SER A 116 16.30 -9.64 -35.26
C SER A 116 15.02 -8.79 -35.13
N GLY A 117 15.08 -7.56 -34.61
CA GLY A 117 13.94 -6.65 -34.55
C GLY A 117 12.86 -7.00 -33.51
N LYS A 118 13.15 -7.88 -32.54
CA LYS A 118 12.23 -8.28 -31.46
C LYS A 118 12.61 -7.64 -30.14
N SER A 119 12.01 -6.48 -29.89
CA SER A 119 12.05 -5.78 -28.60
C SER A 119 10.87 -6.21 -27.71
N SER A 120 11.01 -7.27 -26.91
CA SER A 120 10.05 -7.56 -25.84
C SER A 120 10.69 -8.31 -24.67
N ILE A 121 10.22 -8.03 -23.45
CA ILE A 121 10.47 -8.87 -22.27
C ILE A 121 9.90 -10.26 -22.53
N SER A 122 10.69 -11.31 -22.30
CA SER A 122 10.22 -12.69 -22.31
C SER A 122 9.68 -13.09 -20.92
N GLY A 123 8.92 -14.18 -20.86
CA GLY A 123 8.52 -14.78 -19.57
C GLY A 123 9.71 -15.10 -18.67
N SER A 124 10.82 -15.57 -19.27
CA SER A 124 12.06 -15.88 -18.55
C SER A 124 12.71 -14.66 -17.89
N ASP A 125 12.59 -13.46 -18.48
CA ASP A 125 13.10 -12.23 -17.86
C ASP A 125 12.29 -11.87 -16.60
N SER A 126 10.96 -12.02 -16.66
CA SER A 126 10.09 -11.74 -15.52
C SER A 126 10.31 -12.72 -14.36
N GLU A 127 10.52 -13.99 -14.66
CA GLU A 127 10.90 -15.00 -13.66
C GLU A 127 12.25 -14.69 -13.02
N LYS A 128 13.25 -14.31 -13.83
CA LYS A 128 14.57 -13.89 -13.33
C LYS A 128 14.47 -12.68 -12.41
N ILE A 129 13.70 -11.65 -12.78
CA ILE A 129 13.45 -10.48 -11.92
C ILE A 129 12.85 -10.92 -10.58
N SER A 130 11.85 -11.81 -10.61
CA SER A 130 11.22 -12.28 -9.38
C SER A 130 12.23 -12.96 -8.46
N GLN A 131 13.01 -13.91 -8.99
CA GLN A 131 14.01 -14.65 -8.23
C GLN A 131 15.08 -13.75 -7.61
N LEU A 132 15.63 -12.82 -8.40
CA LEU A 132 16.66 -11.90 -7.91
C LEU A 132 16.14 -10.98 -6.81
N VAL A 133 14.94 -10.42 -6.99
CA VAL A 133 14.33 -9.59 -5.96
C VAL A 133 14.06 -10.40 -4.70
N ASP A 134 13.46 -11.59 -4.82
CA ASP A 134 13.08 -12.41 -3.66
C ASP A 134 14.30 -12.85 -2.84
N ASN A 135 15.43 -13.14 -3.50
CA ASN A 135 16.70 -13.47 -2.82
C ASN A 135 17.25 -12.30 -2.00
N GLU A 136 17.10 -11.07 -2.48
CA GLU A 136 17.66 -9.88 -1.86
C GLU A 136 16.71 -9.23 -0.83
N LEU A 137 15.42 -9.59 -0.84
CA LEU A 137 14.44 -9.08 0.14
C LEU A 137 14.80 -9.39 1.59
N VAL A 138 15.59 -10.43 1.85
CA VAL A 138 16.07 -10.77 3.20
C VAL A 138 16.89 -9.63 3.81
N ALA A 139 17.57 -8.83 2.98
CA ALA A 139 18.36 -7.67 3.42
C ALA A 139 17.49 -6.44 3.74
N SER A 140 16.18 -6.48 3.50
CA SER A 140 15.27 -5.37 3.80
C SER A 140 15.12 -5.14 5.31
N LYS A 141 15.17 -3.87 5.71
CA LYS A 141 15.13 -3.43 7.11
C LYS A 141 13.85 -2.67 7.39
N MET A 142 13.29 -2.85 8.58
CA MET A 142 12.27 -1.96 9.11
C MET A 142 12.91 -0.61 9.44
N LEU A 143 12.39 0.47 8.86
CA LEU A 143 12.92 1.83 9.03
C LEU A 143 12.12 2.65 10.04
N ALA A 144 10.81 2.46 10.06
CA ALA A 144 9.93 3.20 10.94
C ALA A 144 8.64 2.43 11.23
N ARG A 145 8.07 2.71 12.40
CA ARG A 145 6.76 2.21 12.84
C ARG A 145 5.93 3.39 13.32
N TYR A 146 4.65 3.38 12.99
CA TYR A 146 3.66 4.31 13.55
C TYR A 146 2.46 3.51 14.03
N VAL A 147 2.05 3.72 15.28
CA VAL A 147 0.86 3.08 15.85
C VAL A 147 -0.25 4.11 15.81
N GLY A 148 -1.24 3.88 14.93
CA GLY A 148 -2.45 4.68 14.86
C GLY A 148 -3.49 4.24 15.88
N LYS A 149 -4.72 4.71 15.70
CA LYS A 149 -5.84 4.39 16.60
C LYS A 149 -6.18 2.89 16.61
N ASP A 150 -6.26 2.28 15.43
CA ASP A 150 -6.77 0.91 15.23
C ASP A 150 -5.80 0.02 14.45
N ARG A 151 -4.62 0.53 14.07
CA ARG A 151 -3.68 -0.18 13.21
C ARG A 151 -2.24 0.27 13.39
N VAL A 152 -1.33 -0.61 13.00
CA VAL A 152 0.10 -0.33 12.93
C VAL A 152 0.50 -0.13 11.48
N PHE A 153 1.28 0.90 11.23
CA PHE A 153 1.92 1.17 9.95
C PHE A 153 3.41 0.89 10.07
N VAL A 154 3.98 0.29 9.05
CA VAL A 154 5.40 -0.02 8.99
C VAL A 154 5.97 0.45 7.66
N LEU A 155 7.11 1.13 7.74
CA LEU A 155 7.97 1.47 6.61
C LEU A 155 9.17 0.53 6.61
N VAL A 156 9.44 -0.09 5.47
CA VAL A 156 10.65 -0.89 5.23
C VAL A 156 11.46 -0.28 4.10
N GLY A 157 12.75 -0.58 4.08
CA GLY A 157 13.65 -0.17 3.02
C GLY A 157 14.61 -1.29 2.62
N LEU A 158 14.92 -1.32 1.33
CA LEU A 158 16.02 -2.10 0.76
C LEU A 158 17.08 -1.13 0.26
N ASP A 159 18.35 -1.42 0.53
CA ASP A 159 19.45 -0.56 0.09
C ASP A 159 19.48 -0.42 -1.44
N LYS A 160 19.69 0.80 -1.94
CA LYS A 160 19.80 1.04 -3.38
C LYS A 160 21.00 0.35 -3.99
N GLU A 161 22.09 0.15 -3.25
CA GLU A 161 23.24 -0.61 -3.74
C GLU A 161 22.86 -2.06 -4.11
N ILE A 162 21.97 -2.66 -3.31
CA ILE A 162 21.43 -4.00 -3.59
C ILE A 162 20.51 -3.96 -4.81
N VAL A 163 19.69 -2.92 -4.96
CA VAL A 163 18.85 -2.74 -6.15
C VAL A 163 19.72 -2.57 -7.41
N ASP A 164 20.82 -1.83 -7.32
CA ASP A 164 21.75 -1.62 -8.43
C ASP A 164 22.52 -2.91 -8.80
N LYS A 165 22.85 -3.74 -7.81
CA LYS A 165 23.35 -5.09 -8.05
C LYS A 165 22.34 -5.92 -8.86
N VAL A 166 21.06 -5.90 -8.47
CA VAL A 166 19.99 -6.60 -9.23
C VAL A 166 19.89 -6.06 -10.66
N ARG A 167 19.95 -4.74 -10.86
CA ARG A 167 19.97 -4.13 -12.21
C ARG A 167 21.17 -4.60 -13.05
N SER A 168 22.35 -4.69 -12.43
CA SER A 168 23.56 -5.18 -13.10
C SER A 168 23.40 -6.65 -13.51
N GLU A 169 22.85 -7.51 -12.66
CA GLU A 169 22.60 -8.92 -12.96
C GLU A 169 21.50 -9.14 -14.02
N LEU A 170 20.60 -8.17 -14.16
CA LEU A 170 19.62 -8.10 -15.26
C LEU A 170 20.23 -7.54 -16.56
N GLY A 171 21.48 -7.10 -16.55
CA GLY A 171 22.17 -6.55 -17.72
C GLY A 171 21.72 -5.13 -18.10
N MET A 172 21.14 -4.38 -17.15
CA MET A 172 20.54 -3.06 -17.40
C MET A 172 21.51 -1.90 -17.22
N VAL A 173 22.73 -2.16 -16.74
CA VAL A 173 23.74 -1.12 -16.52
C VAL A 173 24.59 -0.98 -17.77
N LYS A 174 24.66 0.24 -18.31
CA LYS A 174 25.61 0.57 -19.39
C LYS A 174 27.03 0.24 -18.92
N LYS A 175 27.72 -0.65 -19.64
CA LYS A 175 29.18 -0.71 -19.60
C LYS A 175 29.68 0.71 -19.90
N LYS A 176 30.38 1.31 -18.93
CA LYS A 176 31.18 2.51 -19.18
C LYS A 176 32.26 2.20 -20.20
#